data_AF-A0A2H5Y789-F1
#
_entry.id   AF-A0A2H5Y789-F1
#
_cell.length_a   1.000
_cell.length_b   1.000
_cell.length_c   1.000
_cell.angle_alpha   90.00
_cell.angle_beta   90.00
_cell.angle_gamma   90.00
#
_symmetry.space_group_name_H-M   'P 1'
#
loop_
_entity.id
_entity.type
_entity.pdbx_description
1 polymer ?
#
loop_
_entity_poly.entity_id
_entity_poly.type
_entity_poly.pdbx_seq_one_letter_code
_entity_poly.pdbx_strand_id
1 'polypeptide(L)'
;MSVPVVTQPERAAIRAMPPLVLYGVEGLEWTVGGLIALHLGSALGTAIPRLTGLGVLGDLLEIARQWTGPEGPGWLRLVSGLLACYGALLLAGWLWRRPGRTGRILRHLLTWSSLTLIFLGLVLLDIHREHVLRRFLRVEPWPVPAFRFAAEWRTGMIGLAFLFLYIPIFILIAFSFNASPIATVWKGFSTAWYKQVLQDSTVLAAAQRSLVIAFLATAISTVLGTMLALGLDRYRFPGRAFLEGLLYLPIIIPEIVMGVGLLLFFVLTQTPLGIWTILIAHVAFCVPFVYVIVRARLATYDRTLEEAAQDLGANEWETFRRITLPLLMPGILGGALMAFTLSIDDFVITFFVTGPKSTTLPVLLYSKVRLGITPELNAISSLLFGASMTFVLLSLIVQRRR
;
A
#
# COMPACT_ATOMS: atom_id res chain seq x y z
N MET A 1 -27.63 11.96 49.51
CA MET A 1 -28.20 10.97 48.57
C MET A 1 -27.21 9.83 48.44
N SER A 2 -27.59 8.66 48.95
CA SER A 2 -26.80 7.45 49.07
C SER A 2 -26.56 6.75 47.73
N VAL A 3 -25.32 6.35 47.47
CA VAL A 3 -24.92 5.49 46.35
C VAL A 3 -25.57 4.10 46.52
N PRO A 4 -26.19 3.48 45.49
CA PRO A 4 -26.81 2.17 45.66
C PRO A 4 -25.72 1.08 45.74
N VAL A 5 -25.82 0.24 46.76
CA VAL A 5 -25.01 -0.98 46.91
C VAL A 5 -25.65 -2.07 46.05
N VAL A 6 -24.92 -2.53 45.02
CA VAL A 6 -25.30 -3.69 44.21
C VAL A 6 -25.36 -4.93 45.10
N THR A 7 -26.51 -5.58 45.16
CA THR A 7 -26.76 -6.74 46.02
C THR A 7 -26.14 -8.02 45.43
N GLN A 8 -25.75 -8.96 46.30
CA GLN A 8 -25.08 -10.23 45.94
C GLN A 8 -25.73 -11.10 44.84
N PRO A 9 -27.06 -11.10 44.59
CA PRO A 9 -27.65 -11.96 43.57
C PRO A 9 -27.21 -11.64 42.14
N GLU A 10 -26.94 -10.37 41.80
CA GLU A 10 -26.53 -9.97 40.44
C GLU A 10 -25.11 -10.45 40.08
N ARG A 11 -24.24 -10.62 41.09
CA ARG A 11 -22.88 -11.18 40.88
C ARG A 11 -22.89 -12.67 40.55
N ALA A 12 -23.94 -13.39 40.96
CA ALA A 12 -24.07 -14.82 40.66
C ALA A 12 -24.50 -15.07 39.21
N ALA A 13 -25.35 -14.20 38.63
CA ALA A 13 -25.80 -14.30 37.25
C ALA A 13 -24.67 -14.09 36.23
N ILE A 14 -23.70 -13.22 36.53
CA ILE A 14 -22.52 -12.97 35.67
C ILE A 14 -21.56 -14.17 35.68
N ARG A 15 -21.49 -14.96 36.77
CA ARG A 15 -20.61 -16.14 36.86
C ARG A 15 -21.17 -17.39 36.16
N ALA A 16 -22.44 -17.40 35.76
CA ALA A 16 -23.10 -18.57 35.17
C ALA A 16 -23.09 -18.59 33.62
N MET A 17 -22.51 -17.60 32.96
CA MET A 17 -22.39 -17.60 31.48
C MET A 17 -21.26 -18.54 31.03
N PRO A 18 -21.53 -19.55 30.17
CA PRO A 18 -20.48 -20.39 29.63
C PRO A 18 -19.56 -19.60 28.67
N PRO A 19 -18.26 -19.92 28.60
CA PRO A 19 -17.33 -19.21 27.73
C PRO A 19 -17.67 -19.48 26.26
N LEU A 20 -18.02 -18.42 25.51
CA LEU A 20 -18.10 -18.49 24.07
C LEU A 20 -16.68 -18.63 23.50
N VAL A 21 -16.39 -19.83 23.00
CA VAL A 21 -15.16 -20.18 22.29
C VAL A 21 -15.06 -19.33 21.03
N LEU A 22 -14.18 -18.31 21.05
CA LEU A 22 -13.69 -17.64 19.84
C LEU A 22 -12.38 -18.33 19.42
N TYR A 23 -12.46 -19.09 18.34
CA TYR A 23 -11.29 -19.69 17.69
C TYR A 23 -10.41 -18.60 17.06
N GLY A 24 -9.15 -18.52 17.52
CA GLY A 24 -7.99 -18.56 16.63
C GLY A 24 -7.32 -17.26 16.19
N VAL A 25 -6.72 -16.48 17.10
CA VAL A 25 -5.47 -15.70 16.87
C VAL A 25 -4.68 -15.48 18.19
N GLU A 26 -4.63 -16.44 19.12
CA GLU A 26 -4.02 -16.19 20.45
C GLU A 26 -2.51 -16.49 20.55
N GLY A 27 -1.86 -16.94 19.46
CA GLY A 27 -0.49 -17.48 19.54
C GLY A 27 0.67 -16.51 19.31
N LEU A 28 0.46 -15.38 18.63
CA LEU A 28 1.59 -14.56 18.10
C LEU A 28 1.77 -13.20 18.80
N GLU A 29 0.78 -12.72 19.56
CA GLU A 29 0.84 -11.40 20.21
C GLU A 29 1.72 -11.40 21.49
N TRP A 30 2.01 -12.58 22.05
CA TRP A 30 2.68 -12.71 23.34
C TRP A 30 4.21 -12.76 23.29
N THR A 31 4.83 -13.03 22.14
CA THR A 31 6.25 -13.45 22.13
C THR A 31 7.27 -12.34 21.91
N VAL A 32 6.90 -11.21 21.32
CA VAL A 32 7.88 -10.16 20.99
C VAL A 32 7.66 -8.88 21.79
N GLY A 33 6.44 -8.32 21.80
CA GLY A 33 6.15 -7.07 22.51
C GLY A 33 6.19 -7.19 24.04
N GLY A 34 5.62 -8.27 24.59
CA GLY A 34 5.62 -8.55 26.03
C GLY A 34 7.01 -8.89 26.57
N LEU A 35 7.80 -9.67 25.81
CA LEU A 35 9.16 -10.06 26.20
C LEU A 35 10.11 -8.85 26.24
N ILE A 36 10.00 -7.94 25.25
CA ILE A 36 10.80 -6.70 25.20
C ILE A 36 10.43 -5.77 26.37
N ALA A 37 9.14 -5.60 26.67
CA ALA A 37 8.68 -4.78 27.80
C ALA A 37 9.12 -5.34 29.16
N LEU A 38 9.07 -6.67 29.36
CA LEU A 38 9.50 -7.33 30.59
C LEU A 38 11.03 -7.33 30.78
N HIS A 39 11.81 -7.51 29.71
CA HIS A 39 13.27 -7.50 29.80
C HIS A 39 13.88 -6.09 29.90
N LEU A 40 13.30 -5.07 29.25
CA LEU A 40 13.77 -3.70 29.45
C LEU A 40 13.38 -3.15 30.82
N GLY A 41 12.19 -3.47 31.33
CA GLY A 41 11.75 -3.03 32.66
C GLY A 41 12.62 -3.57 33.80
N SER A 42 13.04 -4.83 33.72
CA SER A 42 13.92 -5.44 34.73
C SER A 42 15.38 -5.00 34.60
N ALA A 43 15.87 -4.77 33.37
CA ALA A 43 17.22 -4.28 33.12
C ALA A 43 17.42 -2.82 33.54
N LEU A 44 16.41 -1.96 33.36
CA LEU A 44 16.47 -0.54 33.77
C LEU A 44 16.29 -0.37 35.28
N GLY A 45 15.48 -1.21 35.94
CA GLY A 45 15.25 -1.17 37.38
C GLY A 45 16.46 -1.60 38.23
N THR A 46 17.38 -2.40 37.65
CA THR A 46 18.56 -2.93 38.37
C THR A 46 19.84 -2.11 38.13
N ALA A 47 19.91 -1.31 37.06
CA ALA A 47 21.16 -0.70 36.62
C ALA A 47 21.45 0.71 37.19
N ILE A 48 20.47 1.46 37.72
CA ILE A 48 20.70 2.89 38.08
C ILE A 48 19.97 3.27 39.38
N PRO A 49 20.59 3.09 40.57
CA PRO A 49 19.99 3.48 41.85
C PRO A 49 20.07 4.98 42.17
N ARG A 50 20.56 5.84 41.26
CA ARG A 50 20.98 7.22 41.58
C ARG A 50 20.33 8.34 40.76
N LEU A 51 19.09 8.19 40.30
CA LEU A 51 18.37 9.30 39.66
C LEU A 51 17.05 9.57 40.38
N THR A 52 17.12 10.42 41.41
CA THR A 52 16.03 10.98 42.24
C THR A 52 15.08 11.93 41.49
N GLY A 53 14.92 11.77 40.16
CA GLY A 53 14.07 12.62 39.32
C GLY A 53 12.94 11.89 38.59
N LEU A 54 12.75 10.59 38.85
CA LEU A 54 11.85 9.71 38.08
C LEU A 54 10.50 9.41 38.75
N GLY A 55 10.07 10.19 39.74
CA GLY A 55 8.72 10.02 40.34
C GLY A 55 7.62 10.07 39.28
N VAL A 56 7.71 11.05 38.37
CA VAL A 56 6.76 11.20 37.26
C VAL A 56 6.83 10.04 36.25
N LEU A 57 8.00 9.43 36.03
CA LEU A 57 8.14 8.28 35.13
C LEU A 57 7.62 7.00 35.78
N GLY A 58 7.81 6.85 37.10
CA GLY A 58 7.20 5.78 37.90
C GLY A 58 5.69 5.85 37.88
N ASP A 59 5.12 7.04 38.12
CA ASP A 59 3.68 7.29 38.08
C ASP A 59 3.10 7.04 36.67
N LEU A 60 3.79 7.49 35.61
CA LEU A 60 3.38 7.24 34.22
C LEU A 60 3.47 5.76 33.82
N LEU A 61 4.47 5.03 34.32
CA LEU A 61 4.60 3.59 34.10
C LEU A 61 3.55 2.79 34.88
N GLU A 62 3.16 3.26 36.07
CA GLU A 62 2.12 2.65 36.88
C GLU A 62 0.73 2.89 36.29
N ILE A 63 0.47 4.09 35.77
CA ILE A 63 -0.72 4.40 34.95
C ILE A 63 -0.72 3.56 33.67
N ALA A 64 0.40 3.48 32.94
CA ALA A 64 0.51 2.64 31.75
C ALA A 64 0.28 1.15 32.06
N ARG A 65 0.76 0.65 33.21
CA ARG A 65 0.57 -0.73 33.66
C ARG A 65 -0.88 -1.03 34.03
N GLN A 66 -1.59 -0.08 34.64
CA GLN A 66 -3.04 -0.20 34.90
C GLN A 66 -3.85 -0.24 33.60
N TRP A 67 -3.44 0.49 32.57
CA TRP A 67 -4.12 0.51 31.26
C TRP A 67 -3.76 -0.69 30.35
N THR A 68 -2.66 -1.40 30.63
CA THR A 68 -2.13 -2.52 29.82
C THR A 68 -2.28 -3.90 30.46
N GLY A 69 -3.03 -4.00 31.56
CA GLY A 69 -3.36 -5.28 32.19
C GLY A 69 -4.04 -6.28 31.23
N PRO A 70 -4.13 -7.57 31.61
CA PRO A 70 -4.66 -8.64 30.76
C PRO A 70 -6.09 -8.42 30.25
N GLU A 71 -6.85 -7.53 30.90
CA GLU A 71 -8.22 -7.16 30.51
C GLU A 71 -8.35 -5.86 29.68
N GLY A 72 -7.25 -5.15 29.42
CA GLY A 72 -7.25 -3.90 28.63
C GLY A 72 -7.30 -4.15 27.12
N PRO A 73 -7.85 -3.22 26.30
CA PRO A 73 -7.96 -3.40 24.85
C PRO A 73 -6.60 -3.52 24.15
N GLY A 74 -6.43 -4.52 23.27
CA GLY A 74 -5.14 -4.90 22.66
C GLY A 74 -4.43 -3.77 21.89
N TRP A 75 -5.17 -2.85 21.25
CA TRP A 75 -4.57 -1.71 20.55
C TRP A 75 -3.89 -0.71 21.51
N LEU A 76 -4.38 -0.60 22.74
CA LEU A 76 -3.83 0.33 23.75
C LEU A 76 -2.49 -0.20 24.27
N ARG A 77 -2.35 -1.53 24.35
CA ARG A 77 -1.07 -2.22 24.60
C ARG A 77 -0.08 -2.03 23.46
N LEU A 78 -0.58 -2.01 22.22
CA LEU A 78 0.22 -1.76 21.03
C LEU A 78 0.73 -0.31 20.99
N VAL A 79 -0.12 0.67 21.29
CA VAL A 79 0.25 2.10 21.37
C VAL A 79 1.22 2.36 22.53
N SER A 80 0.98 1.81 23.72
CA SER A 80 1.90 1.94 24.85
C SER A 80 3.24 1.24 24.60
N GLY A 81 3.22 0.08 23.92
CA GLY A 81 4.43 -0.63 23.52
C GLY A 81 5.27 0.15 22.52
N LEU A 82 4.62 0.81 21.54
CA LEU A 82 5.27 1.71 20.60
C LEU A 82 5.88 2.94 21.29
N LEU A 83 5.16 3.54 22.25
CA LEU A 83 5.65 4.67 23.05
C LEU A 83 6.82 4.28 23.98
N ALA A 84 6.81 3.07 24.55
CA ALA A 84 7.90 2.55 25.36
C ALA A 84 9.16 2.24 24.51
N CYS A 85 8.99 1.60 23.35
CA CYS A 85 10.07 1.43 22.37
C CYS A 85 10.65 2.77 21.91
N TYR A 86 9.79 3.77 21.71
CA TYR A 86 10.19 5.14 21.38
C TYR A 86 11.04 5.79 22.49
N GLY A 87 10.61 5.71 23.75
CA GLY A 87 11.40 6.19 24.89
C GLY A 87 12.77 5.51 24.99
N ALA A 88 12.82 4.20 24.76
CA ALA A 88 14.07 3.43 24.77
C ALA A 88 15.02 3.80 23.62
N LEU A 89 14.49 4.03 22.40
CA LEU A 89 15.28 4.44 21.23
C LEU A 89 15.85 5.86 21.39
N LEU A 90 15.08 6.78 21.95
CA LEU A 90 15.57 8.13 22.27
C LEU A 90 16.62 8.12 23.37
N LEU A 91 16.41 7.34 24.44
CA LEU A 91 17.38 7.19 25.51
C LEU A 91 18.67 6.54 25.00
N ALA A 92 18.57 5.50 24.17
CA ALA A 92 19.72 4.86 23.52
C ALA A 92 20.45 5.82 22.57
N GLY A 93 19.74 6.61 21.76
CA GLY A 93 20.31 7.64 20.90
C GLY A 93 20.98 8.80 21.66
N TRP A 94 20.44 9.16 22.83
CA TRP A 94 20.99 10.19 23.72
C TRP A 94 22.23 9.70 24.49
N LEU A 95 22.21 8.45 24.97
CA LEU A 95 23.34 7.81 25.65
C LEU A 95 24.49 7.46 24.70
N TRP A 96 24.22 7.25 23.40
CA TRP A 96 25.24 6.86 22.41
C TRP A 96 26.08 8.05 21.89
N ARG A 97 27.08 8.46 22.69
CA ARG A 97 28.08 9.48 22.32
C ARG A 97 29.37 8.88 21.75
N ARG A 98 29.32 8.28 20.55
CA ARG A 98 30.57 8.01 19.78
C ARG A 98 30.93 9.20 18.87
N PRO A 99 32.17 9.75 18.96
CA PRO A 99 32.64 10.76 18.02
C PRO A 99 32.93 10.13 16.64
N GLY A 100 32.51 10.79 15.55
CA GLY A 100 32.74 10.34 14.16
C GLY A 100 31.58 10.61 13.20
N ARG A 101 31.83 10.46 11.89
CA ARG A 101 30.84 10.67 10.80
C ARG A 101 29.67 9.67 10.90
N THR A 102 29.97 8.41 11.19
CA THR A 102 29.00 7.33 11.40
C THR A 102 28.08 7.58 12.60
N GLY A 103 28.62 8.15 13.69
CA GLY A 103 27.83 8.50 14.88
C GLY A 103 26.83 9.64 14.63
N ARG A 104 27.15 10.59 13.75
CA ARG A 104 26.19 11.63 13.31
C ARG A 104 25.06 11.02 12.46
N ILE A 105 25.40 10.19 11.49
CA ILE A 105 24.42 9.54 10.60
C ILE A 105 23.44 8.69 11.42
N LEU A 106 23.94 7.88 12.35
CA LEU A 106 23.10 7.01 13.18
C LEU A 106 22.16 7.80 14.09
N ARG A 107 22.62 8.92 14.67
CA ARG A 107 21.76 9.83 15.45
C ARG A 107 20.64 10.40 14.59
N HIS A 108 20.94 10.90 13.39
CA HIS A 108 19.91 11.38 12.49
C HIS A 108 18.90 10.28 12.14
N LEU A 109 19.37 9.08 11.77
CA LEU A 109 18.49 7.92 11.50
C LEU A 109 17.56 7.58 12.67
N LEU A 110 18.09 7.54 13.90
CA LEU A 110 17.32 7.31 15.11
C LEU A 110 16.31 8.43 15.39
N THR A 111 16.66 9.68 15.08
CA THR A 111 15.77 10.83 15.28
C THR A 111 14.63 10.80 14.26
N TRP A 112 14.94 10.49 12.99
CA TRP A 112 13.96 10.39 11.92
C TRP A 112 13.02 9.20 12.11
N SER A 113 13.53 8.02 12.49
CA SER A 113 12.67 6.88 12.80
C SER A 113 11.75 7.16 13.98
N SER A 114 12.23 7.88 15.00
CA SER A 114 11.45 8.31 16.16
C SER A 114 10.33 9.27 15.76
N LEU A 115 10.60 10.28 14.92
CA LEU A 115 9.58 11.20 14.41
C LEU A 115 8.49 10.48 13.59
N THR A 116 8.87 9.49 12.79
CA THR A 116 7.91 8.68 12.02
C THR A 116 7.00 7.85 12.93
N LEU A 117 7.53 7.30 14.03
CA LEU A 117 6.72 6.55 15.01
C LEU A 117 5.75 7.45 15.79
N ILE A 118 6.15 8.69 16.14
CA ILE A 118 5.25 9.69 16.75
C ILE A 118 4.10 10.01 15.79
N PHE A 119 4.45 10.30 14.54
CA PHE A 119 3.48 10.62 13.51
C PHE A 119 2.46 9.47 13.36
N LEU A 120 2.95 8.23 13.28
CA LEU A 120 2.11 7.04 13.17
C LEU A 120 1.21 6.85 14.40
N GLY A 121 1.75 7.02 15.61
CA GLY A 121 1.00 6.89 16.86
C GLY A 121 -0.12 7.93 17.00
N LEU A 122 0.15 9.19 16.64
CA LEU A 122 -0.85 10.27 16.64
C LEU A 122 -1.95 10.02 15.61
N VAL A 123 -1.59 9.55 14.41
CA VAL A 123 -2.56 9.19 13.37
C VAL A 123 -3.45 8.02 13.81
N LEU A 124 -2.88 6.98 14.44
CA LEU A 124 -3.65 5.85 14.95
C LEU A 124 -4.61 6.27 16.08
N LEU A 125 -4.18 7.16 16.96
CA LEU A 125 -5.04 7.74 18.01
C LEU A 125 -6.19 8.57 17.43
N ASP A 126 -5.93 9.35 16.38
CA ASP A 126 -6.98 10.12 15.68
C ASP A 126 -8.00 9.19 14.99
N ILE A 127 -7.53 8.17 14.26
CA ILE A 127 -8.38 7.20 13.55
C ILE A 127 -9.32 6.47 14.51
N HIS A 128 -8.84 6.09 15.69
CA HIS A 128 -9.64 5.32 16.66
C HIS A 128 -10.39 6.18 17.69
N ARG A 129 -10.27 7.52 17.64
CA ARG A 129 -10.84 8.46 18.62
C ARG A 129 -12.31 8.20 18.97
N GLU A 130 -13.15 7.92 17.97
CA GLU A 130 -14.59 7.69 18.17
C GLU A 130 -14.91 6.35 18.84
N HIS A 131 -14.15 5.30 18.52
CA HIS A 131 -14.33 3.96 19.09
C HIS A 131 -13.91 3.91 20.57
N VAL A 132 -12.88 4.68 20.94
CA VAL A 132 -12.36 4.76 22.31
C VAL A 132 -13.34 5.48 23.24
N LEU A 133 -13.85 6.64 22.81
CA LEU A 133 -14.73 7.49 23.63
C LEU A 133 -16.08 6.80 23.92
N ARG A 134 -16.69 6.16 22.91
CA ARG A 134 -18.03 5.57 23.07
C ARG A 134 -18.05 4.27 23.87
N ARG A 135 -17.00 3.44 23.78
CA ARG A 135 -17.03 2.08 24.34
C ARG A 135 -16.49 1.98 25.76
N PHE A 136 -15.53 2.83 26.14
CA PHE A 136 -14.80 2.67 27.41
C PHE A 136 -15.17 3.70 28.47
N LEU A 137 -15.37 4.96 28.10
CA LEU A 137 -15.63 5.99 29.11
C LEU A 137 -17.12 6.11 29.47
N ARG A 138 -18.04 5.55 28.67
CA ARG A 138 -19.51 5.74 28.80
C ARG A 138 -19.92 7.20 29.05
N VAL A 139 -19.06 8.13 28.67
CA VAL A 139 -19.33 9.57 28.66
C VAL A 139 -19.96 9.83 27.30
N GLU A 140 -21.19 10.36 27.28
CA GLU A 140 -21.71 10.96 26.05
C GLU A 140 -20.65 11.93 25.55
N PRO A 141 -20.18 11.84 24.28
CA PRO A 141 -19.15 12.72 23.80
C PRO A 141 -19.61 14.16 24.07
N TRP A 142 -18.92 14.84 24.98
CA TRP A 142 -19.24 16.21 25.36
C TRP A 142 -19.45 17.00 24.06
N PRO A 143 -20.43 17.92 23.96
CA PRO A 143 -20.55 18.81 22.81
C PRO A 143 -19.38 19.81 22.86
N VAL A 144 -18.15 19.31 22.74
CA VAL A 144 -17.03 20.10 22.31
C VAL A 144 -17.41 20.56 20.91
N PRO A 145 -17.48 21.87 20.64
CA PRO A 145 -17.65 22.33 19.27
C PRO A 145 -16.61 21.59 18.45
N ALA A 146 -17.07 20.82 17.45
CA ALA A 146 -16.23 19.94 16.65
C ALA A 146 -14.94 20.69 16.35
N PHE A 147 -13.83 20.26 16.97
CA PHE A 147 -12.56 20.97 16.91
C PHE A 147 -12.20 21.11 15.43
N ARG A 148 -12.50 22.26 14.81
CA ARG A 148 -12.07 22.58 13.46
C ARG A 148 -10.56 22.44 13.36
N PHE A 149 -9.86 22.72 14.46
CA PHE A 149 -8.42 22.48 14.64
C PHE A 149 -7.96 21.04 14.37
N ALA A 150 -8.73 20.00 14.72
CA ALA A 150 -8.35 18.61 14.44
C ALA A 150 -8.56 18.25 12.96
N ALA A 151 -9.62 18.79 12.34
CA ALA A 151 -9.85 18.65 10.91
C ALA A 151 -8.80 19.42 10.10
N GLU A 152 -8.50 20.66 10.48
CA GLU A 152 -7.51 21.56 9.87
C GLU A 152 -6.09 21.00 10.01
N TRP A 153 -5.73 20.48 11.18
CA TRP A 153 -4.45 19.80 11.43
C TRP A 153 -4.31 18.54 10.57
N ARG A 154 -5.33 17.68 10.53
CA ARG A 154 -5.34 16.48 9.68
C ARG A 154 -5.21 16.85 8.20
N THR A 155 -5.97 17.84 7.72
CA THR A 155 -5.84 18.32 6.33
C THR A 155 -4.47 18.94 6.06
N GLY A 156 -3.88 19.64 7.04
CA GLY A 156 -2.54 20.21 6.95
C GLY A 156 -1.46 19.14 6.85
N MET A 157 -1.53 18.08 7.66
CA MET A 157 -0.62 16.93 7.59
C MET A 157 -0.73 16.19 6.26
N ILE A 158 -1.96 15.97 5.77
CA ILE A 158 -2.21 15.36 4.46
C ILE A 158 -1.62 16.25 3.35
N GLY A 159 -1.86 17.56 3.40
CA GLY A 159 -1.32 18.51 2.42
C GLY A 159 0.21 18.54 2.43
N LEU A 160 0.83 18.52 3.61
CA LEU A 160 2.29 18.48 3.74
C LEU A 160 2.87 17.15 3.22
N ALA A 161 2.21 16.03 3.48
CA ALA A 161 2.62 14.72 2.96
C ALA A 161 2.56 14.70 1.42
N PHE A 162 1.49 15.26 0.83
CA PHE A 162 1.40 15.41 -0.63
C PHE A 162 2.49 16.34 -1.17
N LEU A 163 2.72 17.50 -0.55
CA LEU A 163 3.79 18.41 -0.95
C LEU A 163 5.16 17.69 -0.91
N PHE A 164 5.48 16.99 0.18
CA PHE A 164 6.71 16.24 0.30
C PHE A 164 6.87 15.18 -0.80
N LEU A 165 5.80 14.46 -1.14
CA LEU A 165 5.79 13.44 -2.20
C LEU A 165 5.99 14.05 -3.60
N TYR A 166 5.33 15.18 -3.88
CA TYR A 166 5.33 15.79 -5.21
C TYR A 166 6.47 16.79 -5.44
N ILE A 167 7.09 17.35 -4.40
CA ILE A 167 8.22 18.29 -4.54
C ILE A 167 9.34 17.73 -5.43
N PRO A 168 9.84 16.49 -5.25
CA PRO A 168 10.88 15.95 -6.11
C PRO A 168 10.44 15.88 -7.58
N ILE A 169 9.18 15.52 -7.84
CA ILE A 169 8.62 15.46 -9.20
C ILE A 169 8.58 16.86 -9.81
N PHE A 170 8.09 17.86 -9.06
CA PHE A 170 8.07 19.24 -9.52
C PHE A 170 9.47 19.82 -9.74
N ILE A 171 10.46 19.43 -8.93
CA ILE A 171 11.87 19.78 -9.17
C ILE A 171 12.34 19.19 -10.49
N LEU A 172 12.09 17.91 -10.77
CA LEU A 172 12.44 17.30 -12.05
C LEU A 172 11.77 18.03 -13.22
N ILE A 173 10.48 18.36 -13.10
CA ILE A 173 9.75 19.13 -14.11
C ILE A 173 10.37 20.51 -14.29
N ALA A 174 10.70 21.24 -13.21
CA ALA A 174 11.33 22.55 -13.32
C ALA A 174 12.70 22.45 -14.03
N PHE A 175 13.55 21.50 -13.64
CA PHE A 175 14.86 21.27 -14.24
C PHE A 175 14.79 20.67 -15.66
N SER A 176 13.63 20.18 -16.11
CA SER A 176 13.42 19.80 -17.52
C SER A 176 13.49 20.99 -18.47
N PHE A 177 13.16 22.19 -17.97
CA PHE A 177 13.23 23.44 -18.72
C PHE A 177 14.58 24.14 -18.59
N ASN A 178 15.61 23.50 -18.02
CA ASN A 178 16.92 24.12 -17.82
C ASN A 178 17.72 24.17 -19.13
N ALA A 179 18.25 25.34 -19.50
CA ALA A 179 19.12 25.51 -20.66
C ALA A 179 20.52 24.90 -20.49
N SER A 180 20.92 24.58 -19.26
CA SER A 180 22.24 24.00 -18.97
C SER A 180 22.35 22.55 -19.43
N PRO A 181 23.49 22.10 -19.98
CA PRO A 181 23.76 20.68 -20.24
C PRO A 181 24.02 19.89 -18.95
N ILE A 182 24.27 20.58 -17.83
CA ILE A 182 24.46 19.97 -16.51
C ILE A 182 23.16 20.12 -15.73
N ALA A 183 22.57 18.98 -15.32
CA ALA A 183 21.27 18.93 -14.66
C ALA A 183 21.20 19.68 -13.31
N THR A 184 22.34 20.01 -12.69
CA THR A 184 22.40 20.62 -11.35
C THR A 184 22.60 22.14 -11.36
N VAL A 185 22.94 22.75 -12.50
CA VAL A 185 23.23 24.19 -12.58
C VAL A 185 22.17 24.86 -13.44
N TRP A 186 21.39 25.78 -12.87
CA TRP A 186 20.40 26.54 -13.61
C TRP A 186 21.06 27.63 -14.47
N LYS A 187 20.86 27.60 -15.79
CA LYS A 187 21.43 28.61 -16.72
C LYS A 187 20.39 29.40 -17.52
N GLY A 188 19.10 29.08 -17.39
CA GLY A 188 18.01 29.74 -18.12
C GLY A 188 16.90 28.77 -18.51
N PHE A 189 15.84 29.29 -19.13
CA PHE A 189 14.70 28.51 -19.61
C PHE A 189 14.94 28.02 -21.05
N SER A 190 14.70 26.74 -21.33
CA SER A 190 14.82 26.13 -22.66
C SER A 190 13.91 24.91 -22.80
N THR A 191 13.31 24.73 -23.98
CA THR A 191 12.54 23.54 -24.35
C THR A 191 13.31 22.60 -25.28
N ALA A 192 14.60 22.85 -25.51
CA ALA A 192 15.42 22.10 -26.46
C ALA A 192 15.46 20.59 -26.17
N TRP A 193 15.46 20.20 -24.89
CA TRP A 193 15.49 18.80 -24.47
C TRP A 193 14.24 18.02 -24.89
N TYR A 194 13.08 18.67 -24.92
CA TYR A 194 11.85 18.05 -25.42
C TYR A 194 11.96 17.74 -26.91
N LYS A 195 12.53 18.65 -27.70
CA LYS A 195 12.80 18.41 -29.13
C LYS A 195 13.79 17.27 -29.32
N GLN A 196 14.85 17.21 -28.51
CA GLN A 196 15.83 16.13 -28.56
C GLN A 196 15.19 14.77 -28.24
N VAL A 197 14.34 14.70 -27.21
CA VAL A 197 13.60 13.48 -26.86
C VAL A 197 12.70 13.02 -28.01
N LEU A 198 12.03 13.95 -28.69
CA LEU A 198 11.18 13.64 -29.86
C LEU A 198 11.99 13.24 -31.11
N GLN A 199 13.30 13.45 -31.11
CA GLN A 199 14.20 13.05 -32.20
C GLN A 199 15.01 11.79 -31.87
N ASP A 200 15.05 11.37 -30.60
CA ASP A 200 15.74 10.15 -30.16
C ASP A 200 14.89 8.92 -30.52
N SER A 201 15.25 8.27 -31.63
CA SER A 201 14.61 7.03 -32.09
C SER A 201 14.65 5.91 -31.06
N THR A 202 15.63 5.90 -30.15
CA THR A 202 15.75 4.90 -29.09
C THR A 202 14.66 5.09 -28.05
N VAL A 203 14.45 6.34 -27.62
CA VAL A 203 13.40 6.69 -26.64
C VAL A 203 12.02 6.47 -27.25
N LEU A 204 11.79 6.91 -28.49
CA LEU A 204 10.52 6.69 -29.18
C LEU A 204 10.22 5.20 -29.38
N ALA A 205 11.21 4.41 -29.81
CA ALA A 205 11.02 2.97 -29.97
C ALA A 205 10.75 2.27 -28.62
N ALA A 206 11.41 2.69 -27.54
CA ALA A 206 11.15 2.15 -26.20
C ALA A 206 9.75 2.53 -25.69
N ALA A 207 9.31 3.76 -25.92
CA ALA A 207 7.95 4.21 -25.62
C ALA A 207 6.90 3.43 -26.40
N GLN A 208 7.11 3.22 -27.71
CA GLN A 208 6.23 2.40 -28.54
C GLN A 208 6.14 0.96 -28.03
N ARG A 209 7.28 0.33 -27.68
CA ARG A 209 7.29 -1.02 -27.11
C ARG A 209 6.51 -1.09 -25.79
N SER A 210 6.73 -0.14 -24.88
CA SER A 210 5.98 -0.04 -23.63
C SER A 210 4.47 0.06 -23.86
N LEU A 211 4.03 0.92 -24.78
CA LEU A 211 2.60 1.08 -25.08
C LEU A 211 2.00 -0.18 -25.71
N VAL A 212 2.70 -0.82 -26.65
CA VAL A 212 2.24 -2.06 -27.28
C VAL A 212 2.13 -3.19 -26.25
N ILE A 213 3.15 -3.37 -25.41
CA ILE A 213 3.14 -4.37 -24.34
C ILE A 213 2.01 -4.08 -23.36
N ALA A 214 1.87 -2.84 -22.89
CA ALA A 214 0.84 -2.47 -21.93
C ALA A 214 -0.57 -2.69 -22.46
N PHE A 215 -0.82 -2.33 -23.72
CA PHE A 215 -2.12 -2.55 -24.34
C PHE A 215 -2.43 -4.04 -24.53
N LEU A 216 -1.47 -4.83 -25.04
CA LEU A 216 -1.66 -6.26 -25.27
C LEU A 216 -1.80 -7.03 -23.94
N ALA A 217 -0.97 -6.74 -22.95
CA ALA A 217 -1.06 -7.33 -21.63
C ALA A 217 -2.41 -7.02 -20.99
N THR A 218 -2.84 -5.75 -21.06
CA THR A 218 -4.17 -5.34 -20.57
C THR A 218 -5.29 -6.10 -21.25
N ALA A 219 -5.30 -6.17 -22.58
CA ALA A 219 -6.36 -6.84 -23.32
C ALA A 219 -6.44 -8.32 -22.96
N ILE A 220 -5.30 -9.02 -22.96
CA ILE A 220 -5.23 -10.45 -22.64
C ILE A 220 -5.60 -10.70 -21.18
N SER A 221 -5.03 -9.95 -20.24
CA SER A 221 -5.33 -10.11 -18.81
C SER A 221 -6.76 -9.76 -18.46
N THR A 222 -7.36 -8.79 -19.15
CA THR A 222 -8.78 -8.43 -18.96
C THR A 222 -9.67 -9.60 -19.34
N VAL A 223 -9.43 -10.21 -20.50
CA VAL A 223 -10.18 -11.38 -20.95
C VAL A 223 -9.98 -12.56 -20.01
N LEU A 224 -8.73 -12.95 -19.74
CA LEU A 224 -8.40 -14.10 -18.89
C LEU A 224 -8.89 -13.91 -17.45
N GLY A 225 -8.64 -12.75 -16.85
CA GLY A 225 -9.06 -12.43 -15.48
C GLY A 225 -10.59 -12.39 -15.33
N THR A 226 -11.30 -11.86 -16.33
CA THR A 226 -12.78 -11.87 -16.34
C THR A 226 -13.33 -13.28 -16.48
N MET A 227 -12.76 -14.09 -17.38
CA MET A 227 -13.14 -15.49 -17.54
C MET A 227 -12.92 -16.30 -16.26
N LEU A 228 -11.78 -16.09 -15.60
CA LEU A 228 -11.47 -16.72 -14.31
C LEU A 228 -12.45 -16.28 -13.22
N ALA A 229 -12.79 -14.98 -13.16
CA ALA A 229 -13.73 -14.47 -12.18
C ALA A 229 -15.12 -15.09 -12.36
N LEU A 230 -15.64 -15.12 -13.59
CA LEU A 230 -16.92 -15.74 -13.91
C LEU A 230 -16.92 -17.25 -13.65
N GLY A 231 -15.88 -17.96 -14.09
CA GLY A 231 -15.78 -19.40 -13.93
C GLY A 231 -15.68 -19.83 -12.46
N LEU A 232 -14.87 -19.13 -11.68
CA LEU A 232 -14.71 -19.40 -10.25
C LEU A 232 -15.92 -18.94 -9.42
N ASP A 233 -16.67 -17.93 -9.87
CA ASP A 233 -17.90 -17.52 -9.21
C ASP A 233 -19.05 -18.52 -9.43
N ARG A 234 -19.18 -19.05 -10.66
CA ARG A 234 -20.30 -19.90 -11.07
C ARG A 234 -20.13 -21.37 -10.68
N TYR A 235 -18.93 -21.93 -10.81
CA TYR A 235 -18.72 -23.37 -10.65
C TYR A 235 -18.06 -23.75 -9.31
N ARG A 236 -18.43 -24.94 -8.80
CA ARG A 236 -17.85 -25.58 -7.63
C ARG A 236 -17.17 -26.88 -8.08
N PHE A 237 -15.87 -26.99 -7.90
CA PHE A 237 -15.07 -28.16 -8.29
C PHE A 237 -13.91 -28.38 -7.30
N PRO A 238 -13.38 -29.62 -7.15
CA PRO A 238 -12.45 -29.96 -6.06
C PRO A 238 -11.09 -29.23 -6.08
N GLY A 239 -10.66 -28.67 -7.22
CA GLY A 239 -9.43 -27.88 -7.35
C GLY A 239 -9.59 -26.36 -7.17
N ARG A 240 -10.81 -25.88 -6.86
CA ARG A 240 -11.14 -24.45 -6.84
C ARG A 240 -10.28 -23.64 -5.88
N ALA A 241 -10.12 -24.12 -4.64
CA ALA A 241 -9.36 -23.41 -3.61
C ALA A 241 -7.87 -23.27 -3.98
N PHE A 242 -7.30 -24.29 -4.61
CA PHE A 242 -5.93 -24.25 -5.11
C PHE A 242 -5.78 -23.21 -6.23
N LEU A 243 -6.70 -23.18 -7.20
CA LEU A 243 -6.68 -22.19 -8.28
C LEU A 243 -6.86 -20.76 -7.74
N GLU A 244 -7.80 -20.55 -6.80
CA GLU A 244 -7.95 -19.25 -6.12
C GLU A 244 -6.65 -18.85 -5.41
N GLY A 245 -6.01 -19.77 -4.67
CA GLY A 245 -4.72 -19.54 -4.02
C GLY A 245 -3.60 -19.16 -5.00
N LEU A 246 -3.54 -19.84 -6.15
CA LEU A 246 -2.57 -19.54 -7.21
C LEU A 246 -2.78 -18.13 -7.80
N LEU A 247 -4.03 -17.68 -7.91
CA LEU A 247 -4.33 -16.32 -8.37
C LEU A 247 -3.95 -15.24 -7.36
N TYR A 248 -3.99 -15.52 -6.06
CA TYR A 248 -3.53 -14.57 -5.04
C TYR A 248 -2.00 -14.52 -4.90
N LEU A 249 -1.30 -15.56 -5.37
CA LEU A 249 0.13 -15.70 -5.18
C LEU A 249 0.95 -14.52 -5.79
N PRO A 250 0.71 -14.04 -7.03
CA PRO A 250 1.45 -12.91 -7.59
C PRO A 250 1.21 -11.58 -6.89
N ILE A 251 0.09 -11.44 -6.17
CA ILE A 251 -0.22 -10.22 -5.40
C ILE A 251 0.59 -10.20 -4.09
N ILE A 252 0.87 -11.36 -3.52
CA ILE A 252 1.58 -11.52 -2.24
C ILE A 252 3.10 -11.58 -2.47
N ILE A 253 3.54 -12.22 -3.55
CA ILE A 253 4.96 -12.35 -3.89
C ILE A 253 5.53 -10.98 -4.29
N PRO A 254 6.70 -10.57 -3.75
CA PRO A 254 7.38 -9.36 -4.20
C PRO A 254 7.73 -9.44 -5.70
N GLU A 255 7.53 -8.34 -6.43
CA GLU A 255 7.75 -8.27 -7.89
C GLU A 255 9.14 -8.76 -8.32
N ILE A 256 10.19 -8.47 -7.53
CA ILE A 256 11.55 -8.92 -7.79
C ILE A 256 11.63 -10.46 -7.80
N VAL A 257 10.98 -11.11 -6.84
CA VAL A 257 10.99 -12.57 -6.72
C VAL A 257 10.27 -13.18 -7.92
N MET A 258 9.15 -12.61 -8.33
CA MET A 258 8.43 -13.04 -9.52
C MET A 258 9.24 -12.81 -10.81
N GLY A 259 9.88 -11.65 -10.95
CA GLY A 259 10.73 -11.34 -12.11
C GLY A 259 11.91 -12.32 -12.24
N VAL A 260 12.61 -12.61 -11.14
CA VAL A 260 13.69 -13.61 -11.11
C VAL A 260 13.13 -15.01 -11.40
N GLY A 261 11.98 -15.38 -10.82
CA GLY A 261 11.34 -16.66 -11.07
C GLY A 261 10.97 -16.88 -12.54
N LEU A 262 10.40 -15.85 -13.19
CA LEU A 262 10.05 -15.87 -14.61
C LEU A 262 11.29 -15.92 -15.51
N LEU A 263 12.35 -15.19 -15.17
CA LEU A 263 13.64 -15.30 -15.85
C LEU A 263 14.17 -16.74 -15.80
N LEU A 264 14.21 -17.35 -14.61
CA LEU A 264 14.63 -18.74 -14.46
C LEU A 264 13.76 -19.69 -15.28
N PHE A 265 12.44 -19.49 -15.28
CA PHE A 265 11.52 -20.27 -16.10
C PHE A 265 11.84 -20.15 -17.60
N PHE A 266 12.04 -18.95 -18.14
CA PHE A 266 12.37 -18.77 -19.55
C PHE A 266 13.74 -19.34 -19.91
N VAL A 267 14.74 -19.21 -19.04
CA VAL A 267 16.07 -19.80 -19.25
C VAL A 267 16.01 -21.34 -19.24
N LEU A 268 15.29 -21.94 -18.28
CA LEU A 268 15.14 -23.39 -18.18
C LEU A 268 14.36 -23.98 -19.35
N THR A 269 13.37 -23.25 -19.86
CA THR A 269 12.59 -23.64 -21.05
C THR A 269 13.28 -23.27 -22.36
N GLN A 270 14.50 -22.71 -22.32
CA GLN A 270 15.26 -22.26 -23.49
C GLN A 270 14.49 -21.21 -24.34
N THR A 271 13.60 -20.45 -23.71
CA THR A 271 12.83 -19.40 -24.37
C THR A 271 13.71 -18.14 -24.50
N PRO A 272 13.98 -17.62 -25.71
CA PRO A 272 14.79 -16.43 -25.88
C PRO A 272 14.09 -15.20 -25.29
N LEU A 273 14.81 -14.44 -24.47
CA LEU A 273 14.29 -13.20 -23.90
C LEU A 273 14.00 -12.17 -25.00
N GLY A 274 12.87 -11.49 -24.89
CA GLY A 274 12.42 -10.53 -25.89
C GLY A 274 11.04 -9.98 -25.58
N ILE A 275 10.34 -9.48 -26.60
CA ILE A 275 9.01 -8.87 -26.41
C ILE A 275 7.96 -9.85 -25.89
N TRP A 276 8.06 -11.13 -26.28
CA TRP A 276 7.10 -12.17 -25.90
C TRP A 276 7.25 -12.60 -24.44
N THR A 277 8.48 -12.72 -23.94
CA THR A 277 8.73 -13.04 -22.52
C THR A 277 8.23 -11.91 -21.62
N ILE A 278 8.41 -10.65 -22.04
CA ILE A 278 7.83 -9.49 -21.36
C ILE A 278 6.30 -9.57 -21.37
N LEU A 279 5.69 -9.81 -22.53
CA LEU A 279 4.23 -9.90 -22.64
C LEU A 279 3.65 -10.99 -21.73
N ILE A 280 4.22 -12.20 -21.76
CA ILE A 280 3.77 -13.31 -20.91
C ILE A 280 3.91 -12.96 -19.43
N ALA A 281 5.04 -12.37 -19.04
CA ALA A 281 5.29 -11.96 -17.66
C ALA A 281 4.27 -10.91 -17.19
N HIS A 282 3.98 -9.91 -18.01
CA HIS A 282 2.99 -8.87 -17.70
C HIS A 282 1.58 -9.46 -17.62
N VAL A 283 1.22 -10.38 -18.52
CA VAL A 283 -0.08 -11.06 -18.49
C VAL A 283 -0.24 -11.85 -17.19
N ALA A 284 0.77 -12.66 -16.84
CA ALA A 284 0.78 -13.47 -15.63
C ALA A 284 0.65 -12.60 -14.36
N PHE A 285 1.29 -11.44 -14.34
CA PHE A 285 1.19 -10.48 -13.24
C PHE A 285 -0.17 -9.78 -13.17
N CYS A 286 -0.72 -9.35 -14.32
CA CYS A 286 -1.92 -8.51 -14.37
C CYS A 286 -3.24 -9.30 -14.22
N VAL A 287 -3.28 -10.59 -14.62
CA VAL A 287 -4.49 -11.43 -14.53
C VAL A 287 -5.09 -11.46 -13.10
N PRO A 288 -4.30 -11.70 -12.04
CA PRO A 288 -4.75 -11.62 -10.65
C PRO A 288 -5.50 -10.33 -10.28
N PHE A 289 -4.98 -9.18 -10.70
CA PHE A 289 -5.57 -7.88 -10.36
C PHE A 289 -6.92 -7.69 -11.06
N VAL A 290 -7.01 -8.04 -12.35
CA VAL A 290 -8.30 -8.04 -13.07
C VAL A 290 -9.29 -8.99 -12.38
N TYR A 291 -8.86 -10.21 -12.09
CA TYR A 291 -9.69 -11.21 -11.42
C TYR A 291 -10.27 -10.69 -10.11
N VAL A 292 -9.45 -10.11 -9.23
CA VAL A 292 -9.91 -9.57 -7.94
C VAL A 292 -10.94 -8.45 -8.13
N ILE A 293 -10.69 -7.52 -9.05
CA ILE A 293 -11.60 -6.39 -9.29
C ILE A 293 -12.94 -6.86 -9.86
N VAL A 294 -12.92 -7.76 -10.85
CA VAL A 294 -14.15 -8.30 -11.46
C VAL A 294 -14.91 -9.18 -10.46
N ARG A 295 -14.22 -10.01 -9.67
CA ARG A 295 -14.82 -10.83 -8.61
C ARG A 295 -15.48 -9.98 -7.54
N ALA A 296 -14.87 -8.88 -7.12
CA ALA A 296 -15.47 -7.95 -6.17
C ALA A 296 -16.78 -7.35 -6.73
N ARG A 297 -16.83 -7.07 -8.04
CA ARG A 297 -18.05 -6.60 -8.70
C ARG A 297 -19.14 -7.69 -8.72
N LEU A 298 -18.77 -8.92 -9.07
CA LEU A 298 -19.67 -10.09 -9.05
C LEU A 298 -20.27 -10.34 -7.66
N ALA A 299 -19.52 -10.14 -6.59
CA ALA A 299 -20.01 -10.33 -5.22
C ALA A 299 -21.15 -9.37 -4.82
N THR A 300 -21.28 -8.24 -5.51
CA THR A 300 -22.33 -7.22 -5.27
C THR A 300 -23.47 -7.28 -6.29
N TYR A 301 -23.39 -8.19 -7.26
CA TYR A 301 -24.34 -8.33 -8.35
C TYR A 301 -25.54 -9.20 -7.94
N ASP A 302 -26.74 -8.76 -8.31
CA ASP A 302 -27.99 -9.49 -8.05
C ASP A 302 -28.26 -10.54 -9.13
N ARG A 303 -28.14 -11.80 -8.75
CA ARG A 303 -28.34 -12.96 -9.64
C ARG A 303 -29.80 -13.15 -10.08
N THR A 304 -30.76 -12.52 -9.41
CA THR A 304 -32.18 -12.62 -9.80
C THR A 304 -32.45 -12.04 -11.19
N LEU A 305 -31.61 -11.11 -11.66
CA LEU A 305 -31.69 -10.57 -13.02
C LEU A 305 -31.31 -11.61 -14.10
N GLU A 306 -30.37 -12.50 -13.78
CA GLU A 306 -30.02 -13.63 -14.65
C GLU A 306 -31.15 -14.66 -14.69
N GLU A 307 -31.72 -15.00 -13.52
CA GLU A 307 -32.85 -15.93 -13.38
C GLU A 307 -34.09 -15.42 -14.14
N ALA A 308 -34.45 -14.14 -13.96
CA ALA A 308 -35.59 -13.53 -14.64
C ALA A 308 -35.44 -13.50 -16.18
N ALA A 309 -34.22 -13.33 -16.68
CA ALA A 309 -33.96 -13.41 -18.12
C ALA A 309 -34.16 -14.83 -18.65
N GLN A 310 -33.71 -15.84 -17.90
CA GLN A 310 -33.89 -17.25 -18.25
C GLN A 310 -35.37 -17.68 -18.18
N ASP A 311 -36.14 -17.17 -17.21
CA ASP A 311 -37.59 -17.39 -17.10
C ASP A 311 -38.36 -16.81 -18.31
N LEU A 312 -37.88 -15.70 -18.87
CA LEU A 312 -38.42 -15.11 -20.11
C LEU A 312 -37.95 -15.85 -21.39
N GLY A 313 -37.22 -16.96 -21.25
CA GLY A 313 -36.77 -17.82 -22.34
C GLY A 313 -35.42 -17.44 -22.95
N ALA A 314 -34.67 -16.51 -22.35
CA ALA A 314 -33.32 -16.19 -22.82
C ALA A 314 -32.35 -17.35 -22.50
N ASN A 315 -31.53 -17.74 -23.47
CA ASN A 315 -30.49 -18.74 -23.22
C ASN A 315 -29.30 -18.14 -22.43
N GLU A 316 -28.36 -18.98 -22.00
CA GLU A 316 -27.22 -18.57 -21.17
C GLU A 316 -26.32 -17.52 -21.85
N TRP A 317 -26.12 -17.64 -23.17
CA TRP A 317 -25.31 -16.69 -23.93
C TRP A 317 -26.01 -15.34 -24.10
N GLU A 318 -27.31 -15.35 -24.35
CA GLU A 318 -28.14 -14.14 -24.40
C GLU A 318 -28.18 -13.44 -23.06
N THR A 319 -28.38 -14.19 -21.98
CA THR A 319 -28.36 -13.70 -20.61
C THR A 319 -27.00 -13.08 -20.28
N PHE A 320 -25.90 -13.78 -20.58
CA PHE A 320 -24.56 -13.26 -20.38
C PHE A 320 -24.33 -11.95 -21.15
N ARG A 321 -24.63 -11.93 -22.46
CA ARG A 321 -24.34 -10.77 -23.31
C ARG A 321 -25.22 -9.56 -23.00
N ARG A 322 -26.49 -9.76 -22.63
CA ARG A 322 -27.47 -8.68 -22.43
C ARG A 322 -27.57 -8.22 -20.98
N ILE A 323 -27.30 -9.09 -20.01
CA ILE A 323 -27.47 -8.80 -18.58
C ILE A 323 -26.11 -8.79 -17.87
N THR A 324 -25.45 -9.96 -17.79
CA THR A 324 -24.23 -10.12 -16.98
C THR A 324 -23.10 -9.20 -17.45
N LEU A 325 -22.75 -9.22 -18.74
CA LEU A 325 -21.62 -8.47 -19.28
C LEU A 325 -21.79 -6.94 -19.13
N PRO A 326 -22.92 -6.31 -19.49
CA PRO A 326 -23.14 -4.88 -19.24
C PRO A 326 -23.06 -4.49 -17.76
N LEU A 327 -23.60 -5.33 -16.86
CA LEU A 327 -23.59 -5.07 -15.41
C LEU A 327 -22.19 -5.20 -14.80
N LEU A 328 -21.36 -6.08 -15.36
CA LEU A 328 -19.96 -6.25 -14.98
C LEU A 328 -19.02 -5.27 -15.68
N MET A 329 -19.44 -4.63 -16.77
CA MET A 329 -18.60 -3.74 -17.57
C MET A 329 -17.86 -2.66 -16.76
N PRO A 330 -18.45 -2.01 -15.74
CA PRO A 330 -17.71 -1.07 -14.90
C PRO A 330 -16.54 -1.72 -14.14
N GLY A 331 -16.73 -2.95 -13.66
CA GLY A 331 -15.69 -3.74 -12.99
C GLY A 331 -14.62 -4.23 -13.96
N ILE A 332 -15.02 -4.69 -15.16
CA ILE A 332 -14.10 -5.12 -16.21
C ILE A 332 -13.23 -3.94 -16.67
N LEU A 333 -13.82 -2.76 -16.89
CA LEU A 333 -13.08 -1.55 -17.24
C LEU A 333 -12.15 -1.09 -16.11
N GLY A 334 -12.59 -1.17 -14.85
CA GLY A 334 -11.73 -0.91 -13.69
C GLY A 334 -10.53 -1.86 -13.63
N GLY A 335 -10.76 -3.15 -13.89
CA GLY A 335 -9.71 -4.16 -13.97
C GLY A 335 -8.74 -3.90 -15.12
N ALA A 336 -9.25 -3.56 -16.31
CA ALA A 336 -8.44 -3.23 -17.48
C ALA A 336 -7.56 -2.00 -17.23
N LEU A 337 -8.11 -0.94 -16.63
CA LEU A 337 -7.36 0.26 -16.27
C LEU A 337 -6.26 -0.03 -15.24
N MET A 338 -6.55 -0.88 -14.25
CA MET A 338 -5.54 -1.33 -13.29
C MET A 338 -4.42 -2.11 -13.98
N ALA A 339 -4.75 -3.08 -14.84
CA ALA A 339 -3.77 -3.86 -15.59
C ALA A 339 -2.90 -2.98 -16.50
N PHE A 340 -3.50 -1.99 -17.18
CA PHE A 340 -2.75 -1.03 -17.99
C PHE A 340 -1.80 -0.20 -17.15
N THR A 341 -2.27 0.28 -16.00
CA THR A 341 -1.48 1.10 -15.07
C THR A 341 -0.27 0.31 -14.58
N LEU A 342 -0.47 -0.91 -14.09
CA LEU A 342 0.60 -1.80 -13.62
C LEU A 342 1.57 -2.21 -14.73
N SER A 343 1.11 -2.31 -15.97
CA SER A 343 1.95 -2.77 -17.07
C SER A 343 2.77 -1.65 -17.71
N ILE A 344 2.29 -0.41 -17.71
CA ILE A 344 2.99 0.70 -18.37
C ILE A 344 4.16 1.22 -17.53
N ASP A 345 4.05 1.12 -16.21
CA ASP A 345 5.06 1.57 -15.25
C ASP A 345 5.98 0.45 -14.73
N ASP A 346 5.72 -0.82 -15.08
CA ASP A 346 6.57 -1.92 -14.66
C ASP A 346 8.01 -1.77 -15.17
N PHE A 347 8.91 -1.69 -14.20
CA PHE A 347 10.34 -1.78 -14.40
C PHE A 347 10.87 -3.13 -13.96
N VAL A 348 10.41 -3.64 -12.81
CA VAL A 348 11.08 -4.72 -12.09
C VAL A 348 10.99 -6.02 -12.85
N ILE A 349 9.78 -6.42 -13.27
CA ILE A 349 9.58 -7.68 -13.97
C ILE A 349 10.24 -7.60 -15.34
N THR A 350 9.98 -6.51 -16.07
CA THR A 350 10.54 -6.26 -17.40
C THR A 350 12.07 -6.29 -17.39
N PHE A 351 12.71 -5.72 -16.38
CA PHE A 351 14.17 -5.69 -16.27
C PHE A 351 14.78 -7.10 -16.27
N PHE A 352 14.12 -8.07 -15.64
CA PHE A 352 14.61 -9.45 -15.60
C PHE A 352 14.32 -10.22 -16.89
N VAL A 353 13.19 -9.96 -17.55
CA VAL A 353 12.73 -10.79 -18.69
C VAL A 353 12.92 -10.12 -20.06
N THR A 354 13.49 -8.91 -20.11
CA THR A 354 13.78 -8.21 -21.37
C THR A 354 14.98 -8.83 -22.09
N GLY A 355 14.95 -8.81 -23.42
CA GLY A 355 16.06 -9.21 -24.28
C GLY A 355 16.62 -8.06 -25.13
N PRO A 356 17.58 -8.37 -26.02
CA PRO A 356 18.12 -7.40 -26.98
C PRO A 356 17.01 -6.82 -27.86
N LYS A 357 17.03 -5.51 -28.10
CA LYS A 357 16.06 -4.77 -28.94
C LYS A 357 14.61 -4.78 -28.44
N SER A 358 14.32 -5.30 -27.23
CA SER A 358 12.98 -5.28 -26.61
C SER A 358 12.88 -4.35 -25.40
N THR A 359 13.86 -3.45 -25.21
CA THR A 359 13.92 -2.55 -24.06
C THR A 359 12.70 -1.62 -24.03
N THR A 360 11.98 -1.67 -22.91
CA THR A 360 10.86 -0.77 -22.59
C THR A 360 11.35 0.57 -22.06
N LEU A 361 10.48 1.56 -22.02
CA LEU A 361 10.81 2.90 -21.56
C LEU A 361 11.29 2.94 -20.10
N PRO A 362 10.67 2.26 -19.12
CA PRO A 362 11.18 2.24 -17.74
C PRO A 362 12.61 1.66 -17.63
N VAL A 363 12.88 0.55 -18.35
CA VAL A 363 14.22 -0.06 -18.37
C VAL A 363 15.24 0.87 -19.03
N LEU A 364 14.87 1.52 -20.13
CA LEU A 364 15.74 2.49 -20.80
C LEU A 364 16.07 3.68 -19.89
N LEU A 365 15.07 4.23 -19.18
CA LEU A 365 15.27 5.32 -18.23
C LEU A 365 16.26 4.94 -17.15
N TYR A 366 16.09 3.76 -16.57
CA TYR A 366 16.99 3.23 -15.55
C TYR A 366 18.45 3.12 -16.05
N SER A 367 18.63 2.61 -17.27
CA SER A 367 19.96 2.56 -17.89
C SER A 367 20.54 3.95 -18.12
N LYS A 368 19.75 4.92 -18.58
CA LYS A 368 20.21 6.32 -18.76
C LYS A 368 20.57 6.97 -17.41
N VAL A 369 19.77 6.77 -16.35
CA VAL A 369 20.05 7.30 -14.99
C VAL A 369 21.39 6.81 -14.46
N ARG A 370 21.71 5.52 -14.65
CA ARG A 370 22.99 4.94 -14.21
C ARG A 370 24.20 5.56 -14.90
N LEU A 371 24.06 6.02 -16.14
CA LEU A 371 25.12 6.68 -16.89
C LEU A 371 25.31 8.15 -16.51
N GLY A 372 24.28 8.76 -15.91
CA GLY A 372 24.32 10.13 -15.39
C GLY A 372 22.97 10.84 -15.52
N ILE A 373 22.69 11.76 -14.61
CA ILE A 373 21.46 12.57 -14.67
C ILE A 373 21.66 13.70 -15.66
N THR A 374 20.89 13.69 -16.74
CA THR A 374 20.88 14.73 -17.76
C THR A 374 19.55 15.49 -17.76
N PRO A 375 19.51 16.74 -18.23
CA PRO A 375 18.25 17.46 -18.44
C PRO A 375 17.29 16.75 -19.41
N GLU A 376 17.82 15.94 -20.35
CA GLU A 376 17.03 15.06 -21.21
C GLU A 376 16.19 14.05 -20.39
N LEU A 377 16.78 13.45 -19.35
CA LEU A 377 16.07 12.53 -18.45
C LEU A 377 14.94 13.23 -17.68
N ASN A 378 15.15 14.48 -17.28
CA ASN A 378 14.12 15.31 -16.64
C ASN A 378 12.96 15.58 -17.60
N ALA A 379 13.26 15.86 -18.87
CA ALA A 379 12.26 16.04 -19.91
C ALA A 379 11.45 14.75 -20.14
N ILE A 380 12.09 13.58 -20.23
CA ILE A 380 11.37 12.30 -20.37
C ILE A 380 10.48 12.04 -19.14
N SER A 381 11.00 12.25 -17.94
CA SER A 381 10.24 12.09 -16.69
C SER A 381 9.02 13.02 -16.64
N SER A 382 9.17 14.28 -17.08
CA SER A 382 8.08 15.25 -17.14
C SER A 382 6.99 14.86 -18.14
N LEU A 383 7.38 14.34 -19.31
CA LEU A 383 6.45 13.85 -20.33
C LEU A 383 5.68 12.62 -19.84
N LEU A 384 6.37 11.68 -19.19
CA LEU A 384 5.75 10.50 -18.61
C LEU A 384 4.76 10.86 -17.51
N PHE A 385 5.15 11.74 -16.60
CA PHE A 385 4.26 12.25 -15.56
C PHE A 385 3.02 12.94 -16.16
N GLY A 386 3.22 13.82 -17.14
CA GLY A 386 2.12 14.49 -17.85
C GLY A 386 1.18 13.52 -18.56
N ALA A 387 1.73 12.50 -19.23
CA ALA A 387 0.96 11.46 -19.89
C ALA A 387 0.14 10.64 -18.89
N SER A 388 0.77 10.13 -17.82
CA SER A 388 0.08 9.37 -16.76
C SER A 388 -1.02 10.19 -16.09
N MET A 389 -0.76 11.46 -15.77
CA MET A 389 -1.76 12.35 -15.19
C MET A 389 -2.93 12.58 -16.16
N THR A 390 -2.65 12.74 -17.46
CA THR A 390 -3.69 12.87 -18.49
C THR A 390 -4.55 11.61 -18.57
N PHE A 391 -3.95 10.41 -18.54
CA PHE A 391 -4.69 9.15 -18.51
C PHE A 391 -5.59 9.02 -17.28
N VAL A 392 -5.09 9.37 -16.10
CA VAL A 392 -5.88 9.37 -14.86
C VAL A 392 -7.05 10.35 -14.96
N LEU A 393 -6.82 11.58 -15.44
CA LEU A 393 -7.87 12.57 -15.61
C LEU A 393 -8.94 12.12 -16.60
N LEU A 394 -8.54 11.56 -17.74
CA LEU A 394 -9.46 11.00 -18.73
C LEU A 394 -10.29 9.85 -18.14
N SER A 395 -9.63 8.95 -17.40
CA SER A 395 -10.30 7.85 -16.68
C SER A 395 -11.37 8.37 -15.71
N LEU A 396 -11.04 9.38 -14.89
CA LEU A 396 -11.97 9.98 -13.95
C LEU A 396 -13.15 10.67 -14.65
N ILE A 397 -12.92 11.33 -15.78
CA ILE A 397 -13.98 11.97 -16.58
C ILE A 397 -14.94 10.91 -17.14
N VAL A 398 -14.42 9.79 -17.63
CA VAL A 398 -15.24 8.69 -18.15
C VAL A 398 -16.07 8.05 -17.03
N GLN A 399 -15.49 7.85 -15.85
CA GLN A 399 -16.18 7.27 -14.70
C GLN A 399 -17.29 8.16 -14.15
N ARG A 400 -17.10 9.49 -14.10
CA ARG A 400 -18.13 10.43 -13.60
C ARG A 400 -19.36 10.58 -14.50
N ARG A 401 -19.30 10.13 -15.76
CA ARG A 401 -20.42 10.21 -16.71
C ARG A 401 -21.38 9.01 -16.62
N ARG A 402 -21.13 8.08 -15.71
CA ARG A 402 -22.00 6.94 -15.38
C ARG A 402 -22.36 7.00 -13.90
#